data_AF-A0A149VDW7-F1
#
_entry.id   AF-A0A149VDW7-F1
#
_cell.length_a   1.000
_cell.length_b   1.000
_cell.length_c   1.000
_cell.angle_alpha   90.00
_cell.angle_beta   90.00
_cell.angle_gamma   90.00
#
_symmetry.space_group_name_H-M   'P 1'
#
loop_
_entity.id
_entity.type
_entity.pdbx_description
1 polymer ?
#
loop_
_entity_poly.entity_id
_entity_poly.type
_entity_poly.pdbx_seq_one_letter_code
_entity_poly.pdbx_strand_id
1 'polypeptide(L)'
;MRFASVAAVAALAFSPISMMPAAHAADAMGSPTGKITLSAKSADVGVGYTWGDGRLTYGGHTYKFSVTGGTIAAVGFSTIEGNGTVYNLHRVQDFDGTYGAAHGEATLGSGLGGLVLENKNGVRIKIETATKGARLASSAEGLTLKLEK
;
A
#
# COMPACT_ATOMS: atom_id res chain seq x y z
N MET A 1 -31.87 41.29 -55.22
CA MET A 1 -31.23 42.22 -54.24
C MET A 1 -31.19 41.47 -52.92
N ARG A 2 -30.09 41.09 -52.26
CA ARG A 2 -28.65 41.39 -52.30
C ARG A 2 -27.90 40.14 -51.75
N PHE A 3 -26.66 39.97 -52.22
CA PHE A 3 -25.45 39.30 -51.69
C PHE A 3 -25.52 38.77 -50.23
N ALA A 4 -24.90 37.64 -49.85
CA ALA A 4 -23.50 37.32 -50.09
C ALA A 4 -23.13 35.82 -49.89
N SER A 5 -22.02 35.47 -50.56
CA SER A 5 -21.05 34.38 -50.43
C SER A 5 -20.80 33.88 -48.99
N VAL A 6 -20.32 32.66 -48.71
CA VAL A 6 -18.93 32.20 -48.98
C VAL A 6 -18.85 30.67 -48.96
N ALA A 7 -18.09 30.13 -49.90
CA ALA A 7 -17.68 28.73 -50.02
C ALA A 7 -16.51 28.38 -49.08
N ALA A 8 -16.39 27.11 -48.67
CA ALA A 8 -15.08 26.48 -48.47
C ALA A 8 -15.19 24.94 -48.49
N VAL A 9 -14.49 24.35 -49.45
CA VAL A 9 -14.20 22.93 -49.67
C VAL A 9 -13.01 22.51 -48.79
N ALA A 10 -12.95 21.25 -48.33
CA ALA A 10 -11.73 20.39 -48.25
C ALA A 10 -11.97 19.25 -47.23
N ALA A 11 -12.12 17.99 -47.66
CA ALA A 11 -11.07 17.04 -48.02
C ALA A 11 -10.65 16.14 -46.83
N LEU A 12 -10.87 14.84 -47.02
CA LEU A 12 -10.52 13.73 -46.13
C LEU A 12 -9.00 13.62 -45.96
N ALA A 13 -8.52 13.49 -44.72
CA ALA A 13 -7.15 13.05 -44.43
C ALA A 13 -7.18 11.82 -43.52
N PHE A 14 -6.62 10.72 -44.03
CA PHE A 14 -6.33 9.49 -43.32
C PHE A 14 -5.32 9.77 -42.19
N SER A 15 -5.69 9.55 -40.93
CA SER A 15 -4.74 9.63 -39.81
C SER A 15 -4.15 8.25 -39.50
N PRO A 16 -2.82 8.10 -39.40
CA PRO A 16 -2.21 6.86 -38.92
C PRO A 16 -2.44 6.74 -37.40
N ILE A 17 -3.01 5.60 -36.98
CA ILE A 17 -3.14 5.22 -35.58
C ILE A 17 -1.72 5.14 -35.01
N SER A 18 -1.33 6.18 -34.28
CA SER A 18 -0.06 6.27 -33.58
C SER A 18 -0.10 5.27 -32.43
N MET A 19 0.65 4.19 -32.57
CA MET A 19 0.82 3.16 -31.55
C MET A 19 1.56 3.78 -30.36
N MET A 20 0.82 4.32 -29.38
CA MET A 20 1.37 4.81 -28.13
C MET A 20 2.05 3.65 -27.38
N PRO A 21 3.31 3.81 -26.93
CA PRO A 21 3.91 2.86 -26.01
C PRO A 21 3.04 2.79 -24.76
N ALA A 22 2.63 1.58 -24.38
CA ALA A 22 2.03 1.33 -23.08
C ALA A 22 3.07 1.73 -22.02
N ALA A 23 2.94 2.93 -21.47
CA ALA A 23 3.66 3.31 -20.27
C ALA A 23 3.28 2.29 -19.21
N HIS A 24 4.21 1.40 -18.88
CA HIS A 24 4.04 0.43 -17.82
C HIS A 24 3.67 1.19 -16.54
N ALA A 25 2.43 1.01 -16.06
CA ALA A 25 1.94 1.50 -14.78
C ALA A 25 2.59 0.74 -13.59
N ALA A 26 3.86 0.34 -13.75
CA ALA A 26 4.63 -0.45 -12.81
C ALA A 26 5.74 0.42 -12.22
N ASP A 27 5.35 1.33 -11.33
CA ASP A 27 6.06 1.70 -10.08
C ASP A 27 5.53 3.02 -9.51
N ALA A 28 4.24 3.05 -9.16
CA ALA A 28 3.68 4.18 -8.40
C ALA A 28 4.30 4.30 -6.98
N MET A 29 4.97 3.24 -6.49
CA MET A 29 5.55 3.20 -5.16
C MET A 29 7.02 3.63 -5.08
N GLY A 30 7.71 3.71 -6.23
CA GLY A 30 9.15 3.95 -6.29
C GLY A 30 10.00 2.73 -5.92
N SER A 31 11.30 2.92 -5.74
CA SER A 31 12.22 1.83 -5.44
C SER A 31 12.08 1.32 -3.99
N PRO A 32 12.14 -0.01 -3.76
CA PRO A 32 12.17 -0.58 -2.42
C PRO A 32 13.33 -0.02 -1.59
N THR A 33 13.04 0.42 -0.37
CA THR A 33 14.03 0.91 0.60
C THR A 33 14.34 -0.13 1.69
N GLY A 34 13.43 -1.07 1.95
CA GLY A 34 13.63 -2.10 2.96
C GLY A 34 12.64 -3.26 2.86
N LYS A 35 12.74 -4.20 3.79
CA LYS A 35 11.82 -5.34 3.92
C LYS A 35 11.40 -5.52 5.36
N ILE A 36 10.19 -6.04 5.56
CA ILE A 36 9.71 -6.41 6.89
C ILE A 36 9.18 -7.83 6.94
N THR A 37 9.29 -8.41 8.13
CA THR A 37 8.56 -9.60 8.55
C THR A 37 7.84 -9.28 9.85
N LEU A 38 6.58 -9.70 10.01
CA LEU A 38 5.83 -9.48 11.23
C LEU A 38 5.01 -10.70 11.63
N SER A 39 4.76 -10.85 12.93
CA SER A 39 3.76 -11.73 13.50
C SER A 39 2.88 -10.90 14.44
N ALA A 40 1.58 -10.89 14.17
CA ALA A 40 0.61 -10.14 14.94
C ALA A 40 -0.56 -11.03 15.35
N LYS A 41 -1.05 -10.81 16.56
CA LYS A 41 -2.23 -11.43 17.13
C LYS A 41 -3.28 -10.36 17.34
N SER A 42 -4.53 -10.73 17.19
CA SER A 42 -5.66 -9.86 17.47
C SER A 42 -6.74 -10.61 18.21
N ALA A 43 -7.45 -9.89 19.07
CA ALA A 43 -8.60 -10.39 19.79
C ALA A 43 -9.71 -9.33 19.73
N ASP A 44 -10.91 -9.76 19.37
CA ASP A 44 -12.11 -8.94 19.38
C ASP A 44 -13.26 -9.61 20.15
N VAL A 45 -13.55 -9.04 21.33
CA VAL A 45 -14.66 -9.38 22.24
C VAL A 45 -15.54 -8.15 22.52
N GLY A 46 -15.53 -7.17 21.61
CA GLY A 46 -16.30 -5.92 21.69
C GLY A 46 -15.51 -4.70 21.26
N VAL A 47 -14.31 -4.53 21.83
CA VAL A 47 -13.28 -3.58 21.34
C VAL A 47 -12.07 -4.40 20.94
N GLY A 48 -11.79 -4.45 19.64
CA GLY A 48 -10.71 -5.25 19.12
C GLY A 48 -9.33 -4.59 19.30
N TYR A 49 -8.30 -5.41 19.56
CA TYR A 49 -6.93 -4.94 19.71
C TYR A 49 -5.94 -5.90 19.05
N THR A 50 -4.90 -5.33 18.43
CA THR A 50 -3.80 -6.07 17.80
C THR A 50 -2.50 -5.83 18.56
N TRP A 51 -1.72 -6.90 18.77
CA TRP A 51 -0.37 -6.83 19.33
C TRP A 51 0.56 -7.85 18.66
N GLY A 52 1.85 -7.54 18.61
CA GLY A 52 2.84 -8.44 18.04
C GLY A 52 4.19 -7.79 17.87
N ASP A 53 5.00 -8.40 17.05
CA ASP A 53 6.38 -8.00 16.81
C ASP A 53 6.79 -8.27 15.36
N GLY A 54 7.92 -7.70 14.99
CA GLY A 54 8.49 -7.89 13.68
C GLY A 54 9.91 -7.40 13.57
N ARG A 55 10.43 -7.50 12.35
CA ARG A 55 11.78 -7.11 11.98
C ARG A 55 11.76 -6.30 10.71
N LEU A 56 12.47 -5.18 10.72
CA LEU A 56 12.76 -4.32 9.58
C LEU A 56 14.20 -4.54 9.15
N THR A 57 14.40 -4.90 7.89
CA THR A 57 15.72 -4.87 7.25
C THR A 57 15.83 -3.60 6.43
N TYR A 58 16.76 -2.71 6.82
CA TYR A 58 17.01 -1.43 6.19
C TYR A 58 18.51 -1.14 6.18
N GLY A 59 19.06 -0.75 5.02
CA GLY A 59 20.48 -0.38 4.90
C GLY A 59 21.46 -1.47 5.39
N GLY A 60 21.15 -2.76 5.15
CA GLY A 60 21.96 -3.90 5.60
C GLY A 60 21.84 -4.26 7.08
N HIS A 61 21.05 -3.52 7.87
CA HIS A 61 20.84 -3.75 9.29
C HIS A 61 19.43 -4.30 9.53
N THR A 62 19.27 -5.07 10.61
CA THR A 62 17.97 -5.58 11.04
C THR A 62 17.58 -4.96 12.37
N TYR A 63 16.40 -4.35 12.41
CA TYR A 63 15.83 -3.68 13.56
C TYR A 63 14.57 -4.40 14.00
N LYS A 64 14.45 -4.71 15.30
CA LYS A 64 13.20 -5.25 15.85
C LYS A 64 12.20 -4.13 16.05
N PHE A 65 10.92 -4.44 15.93
CA PHE A 65 9.84 -3.52 16.24
C PHE A 65 8.67 -4.25 16.87
N SER A 66 7.86 -3.50 17.61
CA SER A 66 6.56 -3.94 18.13
C SER A 66 5.43 -3.46 17.22
N VAL A 67 4.35 -4.25 17.18
CA VAL A 67 3.09 -3.94 16.49
C VAL A 67 2.01 -3.78 17.56
N THR A 68 1.27 -2.68 17.51
CA THR A 68 0.12 -2.43 18.41
C THR A 68 -0.95 -1.64 17.67
N GLY A 69 -2.21 -1.70 18.08
CA GLY A 69 -3.25 -0.83 17.51
C GLY A 69 -4.60 -1.50 17.36
N GLY A 70 -5.41 -0.98 16.43
CA GLY A 70 -6.75 -1.50 16.19
C GLY A 70 -6.77 -2.91 15.61
N THR A 71 -7.96 -3.49 15.52
CA THR A 71 -8.08 -4.92 15.22
C THR A 71 -7.91 -5.21 13.73
N ILE A 72 -7.19 -6.29 13.44
CA ILE A 72 -7.11 -6.87 12.09
C ILE A 72 -8.21 -7.93 11.87
N ALA A 73 -8.94 -8.31 12.92
CA ALA A 73 -10.01 -9.31 12.91
C ALA A 73 -11.35 -8.72 13.39
N ALA A 74 -12.44 -9.03 12.68
CA ALA A 74 -13.76 -8.48 12.97
C ALA A 74 -14.53 -9.19 14.09
N VAL A 75 -14.16 -10.43 14.44
CA VAL A 75 -14.74 -11.23 15.54
C VAL A 75 -13.73 -12.28 16.00
N GLY A 76 -13.52 -12.41 17.31
CA GLY A 76 -12.75 -13.52 17.90
C GLY A 76 -11.24 -13.30 17.87
N PHE A 77 -10.48 -14.39 17.90
CA PHE A 77 -9.01 -14.36 17.92
C PHE A 77 -8.41 -14.71 16.56
N SER A 78 -7.39 -13.97 16.12
CA SER A 78 -6.68 -14.22 14.86
C SER A 78 -5.18 -14.02 15.01
N THR A 79 -4.40 -14.82 14.28
CA THR A 79 -2.95 -14.64 14.13
C THR A 79 -2.64 -14.35 12.67
N ILE A 80 -1.74 -13.41 12.42
CA ILE A 80 -1.23 -13.06 11.10
C ILE A 80 0.28 -13.15 11.11
N GLU A 81 0.83 -13.87 10.15
CA GLU A 81 2.23 -13.78 9.78
C GLU A 81 2.32 -13.12 8.41
N GLY A 82 3.13 -12.07 8.31
CA GLY A 82 3.18 -11.23 7.12
C GLY A 82 4.60 -10.89 6.70
N ASN A 83 4.80 -10.81 5.38
CA ASN A 83 5.99 -10.23 4.78
C ASN A 83 5.59 -9.01 3.95
N GLY A 84 6.44 -8.00 3.93
CA GLY A 84 6.19 -6.80 3.16
C GLY A 84 7.45 -6.09 2.71
N THR A 85 7.28 -5.26 1.70
CA THR A 85 8.32 -4.39 1.17
C THR A 85 8.07 -2.96 1.63
N VAL A 86 9.12 -2.30 2.11
CA VAL A 86 9.09 -0.92 2.60
C VAL A 86 9.61 0.01 1.52
N TYR A 87 8.94 1.14 1.35
CA TYR A 87 9.24 2.18 0.38
C TYR A 87 9.32 3.54 1.08
N ASN A 88 10.05 4.47 0.46
CA ASN A 88 10.19 5.84 0.93
C ASN A 88 10.75 5.97 2.37
N LEU A 89 11.54 4.98 2.82
CA LEU A 89 12.25 5.04 4.09
C LEU A 89 13.64 5.65 3.88
N HIS A 90 13.85 6.86 4.40
CA HIS A 90 15.13 7.57 4.28
C HIS A 90 15.98 7.49 5.55
N ARG A 91 15.34 7.46 6.72
CA ARG A 91 15.99 7.29 8.02
C ARG A 91 15.24 6.23 8.80
N VAL A 92 15.97 5.42 9.57
CA VAL A 92 15.34 4.33 10.34
C VAL A 92 14.27 4.85 11.29
N GLN A 93 14.43 6.06 11.84
CA GLN A 93 13.46 6.69 12.75
C GLN A 93 12.15 7.07 12.06
N ASP A 94 12.15 7.25 10.73
CA ASP A 94 10.92 7.56 9.99
C ASP A 94 9.97 6.35 9.93
N PHE A 95 10.47 5.15 10.26
CA PHE A 95 9.68 3.93 10.37
C PHE A 95 8.68 3.99 11.54
N ASP A 96 9.05 4.64 12.64
CA ASP A 96 8.19 4.73 13.82
C ASP A 96 6.94 5.55 13.53
N GLY A 97 5.76 4.97 13.77
CA GLY A 97 4.51 5.68 13.60
C GLY A 97 3.28 4.80 13.49
N THR A 98 2.14 5.45 13.36
CA THR A 98 0.86 4.81 13.07
C THR A 98 0.66 4.77 11.56
N TYR A 99 0.39 3.57 11.05
CA TYR A 99 0.17 3.28 9.65
C TYR A 99 -1.30 2.99 9.38
N GLY A 100 -1.90 3.73 8.46
CA GLY A 100 -3.25 3.49 7.95
C GLY A 100 -3.22 2.89 6.55
N ALA A 101 -4.34 2.34 6.09
CA ALA A 101 -4.47 1.93 4.69
C ALA A 101 -4.31 3.14 3.76
N ALA A 102 -3.42 3.03 2.77
CA ALA A 102 -3.24 4.07 1.76
C ALA A 102 -4.49 4.16 0.86
N HIS A 103 -5.06 5.36 0.73
CA HIS A 103 -6.25 5.59 -0.07
C HIS A 103 -5.94 5.35 -1.57
N GLY A 104 -6.64 4.42 -2.21
CA GLY A 104 -6.58 4.20 -3.66
C GLY A 104 -5.60 3.14 -4.17
N GLU A 105 -4.72 2.58 -3.32
CA GLU A 105 -3.71 1.57 -3.74
C GLU A 105 -4.09 0.12 -3.39
N ALA A 106 -5.24 -0.10 -2.74
CA ALA A 106 -5.72 -1.42 -2.30
C ALA A 106 -6.13 -2.38 -3.44
N THR A 107 -5.96 -2.02 -4.70
CA THR A 107 -6.52 -2.73 -5.87
C THR A 107 -5.50 -3.26 -6.88
N LEU A 108 -4.19 -3.18 -6.65
CA LEU A 108 -3.18 -3.66 -7.60
C LEU A 108 -2.63 -5.05 -7.22
N GLY A 109 -3.47 -6.08 -7.36
CA GLY A 109 -3.07 -7.48 -7.22
C GLY A 109 -4.24 -8.45 -7.39
N SER A 110 -4.12 -9.38 -8.33
CA SER A 110 -5.14 -10.33 -8.79
C SER A 110 -5.62 -11.33 -7.72
N GLY A 111 -6.39 -10.86 -6.75
CA GLY A 111 -7.22 -11.70 -5.87
C GLY A 111 -6.77 -11.84 -4.41
N LEU A 112 -5.64 -11.27 -4.02
CA LEU A 112 -5.18 -11.18 -2.63
C LEU A 112 -4.64 -9.76 -2.39
N GLY A 113 -5.55 -8.79 -2.26
CA GLY A 113 -5.27 -7.37 -2.17
C GLY A 113 -4.02 -7.04 -1.36
N GLY A 114 -2.97 -6.60 -2.05
CA GLY A 114 -1.77 -6.08 -1.40
C GLY A 114 -2.17 -4.84 -0.62
N LEU A 115 -2.25 -4.97 0.70
CA LEU A 115 -2.53 -3.85 1.58
C LEU A 115 -1.30 -2.94 1.58
N VAL A 116 -1.45 -1.72 1.07
CA VAL A 116 -0.45 -0.67 1.25
C VAL A 116 -0.81 0.10 2.50
N LEU A 117 0.14 0.17 3.42
CA LEU A 117 0.05 0.90 4.67
C LEU A 117 0.95 2.12 4.59
N GLU A 118 0.50 3.28 5.06
CA GLU A 118 1.26 4.53 5.05
C GLU A 118 1.23 5.22 6.41
N ASN A 119 2.38 5.73 6.86
CA ASN A 119 2.49 6.58 8.05
C ASN A 119 2.60 8.08 7.69
N LYS A 120 2.55 8.94 8.71
CA LYS A 120 2.66 10.41 8.54
C LYS A 120 3.99 10.89 7.95
N ASN A 121 5.03 10.06 7.97
CA ASN A 121 6.32 10.36 7.37
C ASN A 121 6.36 9.99 5.87
N GLY A 122 5.25 9.46 5.32
CA GLY A 122 5.15 8.99 3.94
C GLY A 122 5.84 7.64 3.70
N VAL A 123 6.24 6.93 4.76
CA VAL A 123 6.79 5.57 4.63
C VAL A 123 5.64 4.64 4.27
N ARG A 124 5.82 3.90 3.18
CA ARG A 124 4.81 2.97 2.66
C ARG A 124 5.27 1.53 2.82
N ILE A 125 4.37 0.67 3.28
CA ILE A 125 4.61 -0.76 3.44
C ILE A 125 3.59 -1.50 2.58
N LYS A 126 4.07 -2.21 1.57
CA LYS A 126 3.25 -3.12 0.77
C LYS A 126 3.31 -4.51 1.38
N ILE A 127 2.20 -5.00 1.92
CA ILE A 127 2.10 -6.37 2.41
C ILE A 127 1.94 -7.32 1.22
N GLU A 128 2.85 -8.28 1.07
CA GLU A 128 2.94 -9.18 -0.10
C GLU A 128 2.30 -10.54 0.18
N THR A 129 2.43 -11.03 1.41
CA THR A 129 1.87 -12.31 1.85
C THR A 129 1.36 -12.18 3.27
N ALA A 130 0.16 -12.71 3.53
CA ALA A 130 -0.37 -12.91 4.87
C ALA A 130 -0.88 -14.37 4.95
N THR A 131 -0.33 -15.17 5.85
CA THR A 131 -0.65 -16.61 5.92
C THR A 131 -1.90 -16.88 6.76
N LYS A 132 -2.79 -17.75 6.22
CA LYS A 132 -3.96 -18.47 6.78
C LYS A 132 -4.82 -17.77 7.85
N GLY A 133 -6.03 -17.35 7.44
CA GLY A 133 -7.15 -17.00 8.34
C GLY A 133 -7.51 -15.52 8.37
N ALA A 134 -6.62 -14.65 7.93
CA ALA A 134 -6.85 -13.22 7.92
C ALA A 134 -7.38 -12.73 6.57
N ARG A 135 -8.67 -12.42 6.53
CA ARG A 135 -9.07 -11.25 5.76
C ARG A 135 -8.56 -10.06 6.57
N LEU A 136 -7.48 -9.43 6.11
CA LEU A 136 -7.12 -8.12 6.64
C LEU A 136 -8.35 -7.25 6.46
N ALA A 137 -8.92 -6.76 7.57
CA ALA A 137 -10.04 -5.84 7.47
C ALA A 137 -9.59 -4.68 6.56
N SER A 138 -10.36 -4.39 5.50
CA SER A 138 -10.06 -3.29 4.58
C SER A 138 -10.01 -1.92 5.28
N SER A 139 -10.48 -1.88 6.53
CA SER A 139 -10.45 -0.74 7.44
C SER A 139 -9.49 -1.03 8.59
N ALA A 140 -8.23 -1.39 8.31
CA ALA A 140 -7.22 -1.51 9.37
C ALA A 140 -7.18 -0.20 10.16
N GLU A 141 -7.68 -0.26 11.39
CA GLU A 141 -7.72 0.85 12.34
C GLU A 141 -6.29 1.12 12.81
N GLY A 142 -5.52 1.84 11.99
CA GLY A 142 -4.20 2.39 12.32
C GLY A 142 -3.28 1.47 13.15
N LEU A 143 -2.38 0.72 12.51
CA LEU A 143 -1.38 -0.07 13.22
C LEU A 143 -0.18 0.80 13.58
N THR A 144 0.16 0.87 14.86
CA THR A 144 1.36 1.53 15.36
C THR A 144 2.53 0.56 15.39
N LEU A 145 3.56 0.91 14.62
CA LEU A 145 4.84 0.21 14.53
C LEU A 145 5.91 1.04 15.23
N LYS A 146 6.66 0.42 16.15
CA LYS A 146 7.72 1.09 16.91
C LYS A 146 8.95 0.23 17.05
N LEU A 147 10.10 0.76 16.67
CA LEU A 147 11.40 0.16 16.85
C LEU A 147 11.69 -0.12 18.32
N GLU A 148 12.32 -1.25 18.57
CA GLU A 148 12.87 -1.60 19.88
C GLU A 148 14.28 -1.01 20.03
N LYS A 149 14.65 -0.69 21.27
CA LYS A 149 15.99 -0.18 21.62
C LYS A 149 17.02 -1.30 21.69
#